data_AF-A0A2D5Y367-F1
#
_entry.id   AF-A0A2D5Y367-F1
#
_cell.length_a   1.000
_cell.length_b   1.000
_cell.length_c   1.000
_cell.angle_alpha   90.00
_cell.angle_beta   90.00
_cell.angle_gamma   90.00
#
_symmetry.space_group_name_H-M   'P 1'
#
loop_
_entity.id
_entity.type
_entity.pdbx_description
1 polymer ?
#
loop_
_entity_poly.entity_id
_entity_poly.type
_entity_poly.pdbx_seq_one_letter_code
_entity_poly.pdbx_strand_id
1 'polypeptide(L)'
;MKIDTSRIRLQFRIALLCILLASFTFFTTMVVLRVHGGAHWYVVKNYQEQIFTADIIQHRAKLLFQDNEQDYATAEEMLKDGVFSPSYTRAGLVILQHLANEGFNKAQVRYADIILRGYRLDENTELKRTTANDIHLARHYYEMAAAEGYTPALAKIAMLDVLNN
;
A
#
# COMPACT_ATOMS: atom_id res chain seq x y z
N MET A 1 -25.92 37.87 26.93
CA MET A 1 -24.49 37.49 26.82
C MET A 1 -23.85 38.38 25.75
N LYS A 2 -23.11 39.43 26.14
CA LYS A 2 -22.44 40.32 25.17
C LYS A 2 -21.20 39.60 24.63
N ILE A 3 -21.20 39.29 23.35
CA ILE A 3 -20.05 38.69 22.67
C ILE A 3 -18.96 39.75 22.63
N ASP A 4 -17.82 39.45 23.26
CA ASP A 4 -16.67 40.36 23.29
C ASP A 4 -15.97 40.37 21.94
N THR A 5 -16.46 41.23 21.05
CA THR A 5 -16.00 41.38 19.66
C THR A 5 -14.54 41.80 19.54
N SER A 6 -13.91 42.27 20.63
CA SER A 6 -12.49 42.64 20.64
C SER A 6 -11.58 41.40 20.61
N ARG A 7 -11.88 40.38 21.43
CA ARG A 7 -11.11 39.14 21.54
C ARG A 7 -11.22 38.27 20.28
N ILE A 8 -12.41 38.21 19.68
CA ILE A 8 -12.64 37.46 18.44
C ILE A 8 -11.82 38.03 17.28
N ARG A 9 -11.75 39.37 17.16
CA ARG A 9 -10.94 40.03 16.13
C ARG A 9 -9.45 39.75 16.29
N LEU A 10 -8.97 39.66 17.53
CA LEU A 10 -7.58 39.32 17.82
C LEU A 10 -7.26 37.88 17.42
N GLN A 11 -8.11 36.93 17.82
CA GLN A 11 -7.94 35.50 17.47
C GLN A 11 -7.97 35.29 15.96
N PHE A 12 -8.87 35.97 15.24
CA PHE A 12 -8.98 35.89 13.79
C PHE A 12 -7.72 36.43 13.09
N ARG A 13 -7.14 37.53 13.59
CA ARG A 13 -5.86 38.06 13.08
C ARG A 13 -4.70 37.11 13.30
N ILE A 14 -4.62 36.47 14.46
CA ILE A 14 -3.59 35.47 14.75
C ILE A 14 -3.72 34.28 13.81
N ALA A 15 -4.95 33.75 13.62
CA ALA A 15 -5.20 32.65 12.69
C ALA A 15 -4.79 33.00 11.25
N LEU A 16 -5.16 34.19 10.76
CA LEU A 16 -4.75 34.67 9.45
C LEU A 16 -3.24 34.80 9.33
N LEU A 17 -2.56 35.32 10.36
CA LEU A 17 -1.10 35.41 10.38
C LEU A 17 -0.45 34.02 10.35
N CYS A 18 -0.96 33.06 11.09
CA CYS A 18 -0.46 31.67 11.04
C CYS A 18 -0.62 31.06 9.64
N ILE A 19 -1.78 31.25 9.00
CA ILE A 19 -2.03 30.78 7.63
C ILE A 19 -1.10 31.45 6.63
N LEU A 20 -0.91 32.77 6.76
CA LEU A 20 0.00 33.54 5.90
C LEU A 20 1.44 33.03 6.06
N LEU A 21 1.88 32.79 7.30
CA LEU A 21 3.23 32.33 7.60
C LEU A 21 3.46 30.91 7.08
N ALA A 22 2.49 30.01 7.23
CA ALA A 22 2.52 28.67 6.65
C ALA A 22 2.53 28.69 5.11
N SER A 23 1.78 29.60 4.50
CA SER A 23 1.77 29.78 3.04
C SER A 23 3.12 30.31 2.53
N PHE A 24 3.72 31.23 3.27
CA PHE A 24 5.03 31.81 2.93
C PHE A 24 6.17 30.80 3.08
N THR A 25 6.16 29.99 4.14
CA THR A 25 7.13 28.90 4.30
C THR A 25 6.98 27.86 3.20
N PHE A 26 5.75 27.44 2.88
CA PHE A 26 5.50 26.52 1.77
C PHE A 26 6.05 27.06 0.43
N PHE A 27 5.77 28.33 0.12
CA PHE A 27 6.20 28.96 -1.12
C PHE A 27 7.73 29.11 -1.20
N THR A 28 8.37 29.52 -0.11
CA THR A 28 9.84 29.64 -0.06
C THR A 28 10.53 28.28 -0.19
N THR A 29 10.00 27.23 0.44
CA THR A 29 10.50 25.85 0.26
C THR A 29 10.37 25.39 -1.20
N MET A 30 9.22 25.65 -1.85
CA MET A 30 9.01 25.34 -3.27
C MET A 30 9.99 26.07 -4.19
N VAL A 31 10.23 27.37 -3.97
CA VAL A 31 11.18 28.17 -4.77
C VAL A 31 12.60 27.68 -4.58
N VAL A 32 13.02 27.39 -3.34
CA VAL A 32 14.36 26.84 -3.06
C VAL A 32 14.56 25.51 -3.76
N LEU A 33 13.57 24.61 -3.71
CA LEU A 33 13.59 23.33 -4.43
C LEU A 33 13.71 23.52 -5.94
N ARG A 34 12.98 24.49 -6.52
CA ARG A 34 13.01 24.77 -7.96
C ARG A 34 14.32 25.37 -8.43
N VAL A 35 14.89 26.30 -7.67
CA VAL A 35 16.19 26.94 -8.00
C VAL A 35 17.35 25.94 -7.88
N HIS A 36 17.27 25.01 -6.93
CA HIS A 36 18.22 23.89 -6.81
C HIS A 36 17.89 22.72 -7.75
N GLY A 37 16.92 22.86 -8.65
CA GLY A 37 16.45 21.84 -9.60
C GLY A 37 17.51 21.37 -10.62
N GLY A 38 18.69 22.00 -10.68
CA GLY A 38 19.86 21.41 -11.37
C GLY A 38 20.41 20.15 -10.67
N ALA A 39 20.13 19.96 -9.38
CA ALA A 39 20.52 18.80 -8.58
C ALA A 39 19.41 17.72 -8.50
N HIS A 40 18.32 17.88 -9.26
CA HIS A 40 17.09 17.10 -9.14
C HIS A 40 17.28 15.59 -9.31
N TRP A 41 18.25 15.15 -10.13
CA TRP A 41 18.50 13.71 -10.32
C TRP A 41 19.23 13.08 -9.11
N TYR A 42 20.14 13.82 -8.47
CA TYR A 42 20.93 13.32 -7.34
C TYR A 42 20.13 13.34 -6.05
N VAL A 43 19.29 14.37 -5.87
CA VAL A 43 18.39 14.51 -4.72
C VAL A 43 17.27 13.48 -4.83
N VAL A 44 16.58 13.36 -5.98
CA VAL A 44 15.51 12.35 -6.12
C VAL A 44 16.03 10.94 -5.86
N LYS A 45 17.23 10.57 -6.34
CA LYS A 45 17.80 9.24 -6.10
C LYS A 45 18.08 8.97 -4.61
N ASN A 46 18.48 9.99 -3.84
CA ASN A 46 18.76 9.86 -2.40
C ASN A 46 17.48 9.88 -1.54
N TYR A 47 16.40 10.51 -2.01
CA TYR A 47 15.12 10.60 -1.29
C TYR A 47 14.05 9.63 -1.82
N GLN A 48 14.35 8.88 -2.88
CA GLN A 48 13.42 7.99 -3.57
C GLN A 48 12.73 7.02 -2.60
N GLU A 49 13.50 6.40 -1.70
CA GLU A 49 12.97 5.47 -0.70
C GLU A 49 12.06 6.15 0.33
N GLN A 50 12.40 7.38 0.73
CA GLN A 50 11.60 8.17 1.68
C GLN A 50 10.27 8.62 1.05
N ILE A 51 10.31 9.01 -0.24
CA ILE A 51 9.11 9.37 -1.01
C ILE A 51 8.19 8.14 -1.14
N PHE A 52 8.74 6.98 -1.51
CA PHE A 52 7.95 5.75 -1.59
C PHE A 52 7.39 5.32 -0.24
N THR A 53 8.15 5.51 0.84
CA THR A 53 7.67 5.21 2.20
C THR A 53 6.51 6.13 2.58
N ALA A 54 6.62 7.43 2.30
CA ALA A 54 5.55 8.40 2.58
C ALA A 54 4.27 8.07 1.79
N ASP A 55 4.42 7.68 0.52
CA ASP A 55 3.29 7.29 -0.33
C ASP A 55 2.63 5.99 0.16
N ILE A 56 3.41 4.97 0.54
CA ILE A 56 2.90 3.74 1.16
C ILE A 56 2.13 4.06 2.46
N ILE A 57 2.63 4.98 3.29
CA ILE A 57 1.93 5.43 4.51
C ILE A 57 0.60 6.09 4.15
N GLN A 58 0.57 6.93 3.10
CA GLN A 58 -0.66 7.56 2.65
C GLN A 58 -1.69 6.54 2.17
N HIS A 59 -1.29 5.54 1.39
CA HIS A 59 -2.18 4.47 0.98
C HIS A 59 -2.68 3.65 2.19
N ARG A 60 -1.81 3.33 3.15
CA ARG A 60 -2.22 2.63 4.39
C ARG A 60 -3.22 3.43 5.22
N ALA A 61 -3.07 4.75 5.28
CA ALA A 61 -4.03 5.61 5.97
C ALA A 61 -5.41 5.61 5.29
N LYS A 62 -5.47 5.40 3.96
CA LYS A 62 -6.74 5.25 3.23
C LYS A 62 -7.46 3.94 3.59
N LEU A 63 -6.73 2.83 3.74
CA LEU A 63 -7.32 1.50 4.05
C LEU A 63 -8.23 1.53 5.29
N LEU A 64 -7.95 2.40 6.27
CA LEU A 64 -8.78 2.54 7.48
C LEU A 64 -10.24 2.96 7.21
N PHE A 65 -10.54 3.45 6.01
CA PHE A 65 -11.86 3.96 5.64
C PHE A 65 -12.44 3.25 4.40
N GLN A 66 -11.81 2.19 3.93
CA GLN A 66 -12.14 1.52 2.68
C GLN A 66 -12.79 0.15 2.90
N ASP A 67 -13.44 -0.37 1.86
CA ASP A 67 -13.96 -1.73 1.83
C ASP A 67 -12.91 -2.71 1.28
N ASN A 68 -13.12 -4.02 1.48
CA ASN A 68 -12.17 -5.05 1.06
C ASN A 68 -11.88 -5.04 -0.45
N GLU A 69 -12.81 -4.56 -1.29
CA GLU A 69 -12.60 -4.44 -2.74
C GLU A 69 -11.66 -3.28 -3.08
N GLN A 70 -11.79 -2.15 -2.40
CA GLN A 70 -10.90 -1.00 -2.55
C GLN A 70 -9.50 -1.29 -1.99
N ASP A 71 -9.41 -2.00 -0.88
CA ASP A 71 -8.14 -2.46 -0.32
C ASP A 71 -7.44 -3.41 -1.28
N TYR A 72 -8.19 -4.33 -1.90
CA TYR A 72 -7.67 -5.22 -2.94
C TYR A 72 -7.19 -4.46 -4.18
N ALA A 73 -7.96 -3.48 -4.64
CA ALA A 73 -7.57 -2.64 -5.78
C ALA A 73 -6.27 -1.86 -5.47
N THR A 74 -6.16 -1.33 -4.25
CA THR A 74 -4.96 -0.65 -3.76
C THR A 74 -3.76 -1.60 -3.70
N ALA A 75 -3.95 -2.84 -3.23
CA ALA A 75 -2.91 -3.86 -3.22
C ALA A 75 -2.42 -4.18 -4.64
N GLU A 76 -3.33 -4.34 -5.61
CA GLU A 76 -2.97 -4.57 -7.02
C GLU A 76 -2.24 -3.39 -7.65
N GLU A 77 -2.61 -2.16 -7.32
CA GLU A 77 -1.91 -0.94 -7.76
C GLU A 77 -0.47 -0.93 -7.23
N MET A 78 -0.28 -1.16 -5.92
CA MET A 78 1.05 -1.27 -5.32
C MET A 78 1.89 -2.39 -5.93
N LEU A 79 1.28 -3.54 -6.22
CA LEU A 79 2.01 -4.65 -6.85
C LEU A 79 2.48 -4.29 -8.27
N LYS A 80 1.70 -3.51 -9.03
CA LYS A 80 2.12 -2.99 -10.34
C LYS A 80 3.27 -1.98 -10.21
N ASP A 81 3.19 -1.11 -9.22
CA ASP A 81 4.23 -0.12 -8.92
C ASP A 81 5.49 -0.73 -8.30
N GLY A 82 5.43 -2.02 -7.95
CA GLY A 82 6.57 -2.83 -7.55
C GLY A 82 7.73 -2.83 -8.54
N VAL A 83 7.50 -2.53 -9.82
CA VAL A 83 8.55 -2.34 -10.85
C VAL A 83 9.45 -1.15 -10.51
N PHE A 84 8.93 -0.14 -9.81
CA PHE A 84 9.67 1.06 -9.42
C PHE A 84 10.38 0.91 -8.07
N SER A 85 9.85 0.07 -7.17
CA SER A 85 10.48 -0.20 -5.87
C SER A 85 10.02 -1.53 -5.24
N PRO A 86 10.95 -2.34 -4.68
CA PRO A 86 10.59 -3.52 -3.88
C PRO A 86 9.68 -3.20 -2.67
N SER A 87 9.71 -1.97 -2.15
CA SER A 87 8.86 -1.54 -1.05
C SER A 87 7.37 -1.55 -1.40
N TYR A 88 7.00 -1.20 -2.64
CA TYR A 88 5.63 -1.29 -3.13
C TYR A 88 5.17 -2.74 -3.25
N THR A 89 6.01 -3.62 -3.80
CA THR A 89 5.72 -5.06 -3.84
C THR A 89 5.46 -5.60 -2.44
N ARG A 90 6.30 -5.25 -1.46
CA ARG A 90 6.12 -5.66 -0.07
C ARG A 90 4.82 -5.12 0.51
N ALA A 91 4.54 -3.82 0.34
CA ALA A 91 3.33 -3.19 0.86
C ALA A 91 2.06 -3.80 0.26
N GLY A 92 2.04 -4.00 -1.06
CA GLY A 92 0.93 -4.65 -1.75
C GLY A 92 0.71 -6.08 -1.27
N LEU A 93 1.79 -6.87 -1.09
CA LEU A 93 1.68 -8.22 -0.54
C LEU A 93 1.18 -8.26 0.90
N VAL A 94 1.54 -7.28 1.74
CA VAL A 94 1.05 -7.21 3.13
C VAL A 94 -0.46 -7.03 3.15
N ILE A 95 -0.98 -6.11 2.33
CA ILE A 95 -2.43 -5.86 2.22
C ILE A 95 -3.11 -7.11 1.66
N LEU A 96 -2.56 -7.70 0.60
CA LEU A 96 -3.13 -8.88 -0.03
C LEU A 96 -3.16 -10.10 0.91
N GLN A 97 -2.09 -10.33 1.67
CA GLN A 97 -2.01 -11.40 2.66
C GLN A 97 -3.03 -11.17 3.78
N HIS A 98 -3.15 -9.93 4.26
CA HIS A 98 -4.14 -9.58 5.29
C HIS A 98 -5.56 -9.89 4.82
N LEU A 99 -5.95 -9.39 3.63
CA LEU A 99 -7.25 -9.66 3.04
C LEU A 99 -7.48 -11.16 2.80
N ALA A 100 -6.45 -11.90 2.35
CA ALA A 100 -6.54 -13.34 2.16
C ALA A 100 -6.83 -14.08 3.47
N ASN A 101 -6.15 -13.69 4.55
CA ASN A 101 -6.36 -14.24 5.89
C ASN A 101 -7.73 -13.88 6.47
N GLU A 102 -8.32 -12.76 6.08
CA GLU A 102 -9.67 -12.34 6.49
C GLU A 102 -10.80 -13.03 5.72
N GLY A 103 -10.50 -13.91 4.75
CA GLY A 103 -11.52 -14.61 3.98
C GLY A 103 -11.85 -13.95 2.63
N PHE A 104 -11.14 -12.89 2.22
CA PHE A 104 -11.47 -12.23 0.97
C PHE A 104 -11.02 -13.07 -0.23
N ASN A 105 -11.98 -13.77 -0.84
CA ASN A 105 -11.78 -14.76 -1.91
C ASN A 105 -10.85 -14.32 -3.05
N LYS A 106 -10.99 -13.08 -3.55
CA LYS A 106 -10.11 -12.56 -4.62
C LYS A 106 -8.66 -12.47 -4.15
N ALA A 107 -8.44 -11.98 -2.92
CA ALA A 107 -7.11 -11.88 -2.34
C ALA A 107 -6.50 -13.27 -2.08
N GLN A 108 -7.29 -14.25 -1.62
CA GLN A 108 -6.81 -15.62 -1.41
C GLN A 108 -6.26 -16.24 -2.69
N VAL A 109 -7.05 -16.21 -3.77
CA VAL A 109 -6.61 -16.72 -5.08
C VAL A 109 -5.40 -15.95 -5.59
N ARG A 110 -5.41 -14.63 -5.47
CA ARG A 110 -4.33 -13.79 -5.96
C ARG A 110 -3.03 -13.98 -5.19
N TYR A 111 -3.11 -14.12 -3.87
CA TYR A 111 -1.95 -14.33 -3.02
C TYR A 111 -1.33 -15.70 -3.26
N ALA A 112 -2.16 -16.74 -3.40
CA ALA A 112 -1.72 -18.07 -3.82
C ALA A 112 -1.01 -18.06 -5.18
N ASP A 113 -1.53 -17.33 -6.16
CA ASP A 113 -0.89 -17.15 -7.47
C ASP A 113 0.51 -16.52 -7.33
N ILE A 114 0.71 -15.59 -6.40
CA ILE A 114 2.01 -14.94 -6.18
C ILE A 114 3.00 -15.89 -5.46
N ILE A 115 2.51 -16.67 -4.50
CA ILE A 115 3.30 -17.71 -3.83
C ILE A 115 3.84 -18.71 -4.88
N LEU A 116 2.97 -19.19 -5.78
CA LEU A 116 3.40 -20.11 -6.85
C LEU A 116 4.37 -19.48 -7.84
N ARG A 117 4.34 -18.15 -8.02
CA ARG A 117 5.29 -17.42 -8.88
C ARG A 117 6.67 -17.23 -8.26
N GLY A 118 6.88 -17.62 -7.01
CA GLY A 118 8.20 -17.56 -6.39
C GLY A 118 8.33 -16.60 -5.21
N TYR A 119 7.25 -15.93 -4.78
CA TYR A 119 7.35 -14.83 -3.81
C TYR A 119 6.36 -15.00 -2.65
N ARG A 120 6.84 -14.89 -1.41
CA ARG A 120 5.98 -14.80 -0.22
C ARG A 120 6.50 -13.81 0.79
N LEU A 121 5.64 -13.44 1.73
CA LEU A 121 6.05 -12.77 2.96
C LEU A 121 6.36 -13.81 4.05
N ASP A 122 7.36 -13.52 4.87
CA ASP A 122 7.63 -14.26 6.09
C ASP A 122 6.91 -13.63 7.30
N GLU A 123 7.11 -14.21 8.49
CA GLU A 123 6.54 -13.71 9.75
C GLU A 123 6.94 -12.26 10.09
N ASN A 124 8.05 -11.77 9.53
CA ASN A 124 8.53 -10.40 9.72
C ASN A 124 8.14 -9.47 8.56
N THR A 125 7.25 -9.92 7.66
CA THR A 125 6.83 -9.20 6.44
C THR A 125 7.97 -8.94 5.45
N GLU A 126 9.03 -9.74 5.49
CA GLU A 126 10.11 -9.70 4.51
C GLU A 126 9.78 -10.55 3.28
N LEU A 127 10.16 -10.03 2.11
CA LEU A 127 9.97 -10.73 0.85
C LEU A 127 10.99 -11.88 0.75
N LYS A 128 10.50 -13.12 0.74
CA LYS A 128 11.31 -14.32 0.55
C LYS A 128 10.94 -15.06 -0.72
N ARG A 129 11.92 -15.78 -1.27
CA ARG A 129 11.65 -16.76 -2.33
C ARG A 129 10.86 -17.91 -1.75
N THR A 130 9.89 -18.40 -2.52
CA THR A 130 9.13 -19.58 -2.10
C THR A 130 9.96 -20.86 -2.23
N THR A 131 9.59 -21.81 -1.39
CA THR A 131 10.16 -23.14 -1.24
C THR A 131 9.15 -24.17 -1.71
N ALA A 132 9.57 -25.43 -1.87
CA ALA A 132 8.65 -26.51 -2.25
C ALA A 132 7.46 -26.67 -1.28
N ASN A 133 7.66 -26.39 0.01
CA ASN A 133 6.60 -26.45 1.03
C ASN A 133 5.54 -25.35 0.85
N ASP A 134 5.88 -24.24 0.19
CA ASP A 134 4.95 -23.13 -0.03
C ASP A 134 3.89 -23.45 -1.09
N ILE A 135 4.06 -24.54 -1.86
CA ILE A 135 3.01 -25.07 -2.74
C ILE A 135 1.78 -25.50 -1.92
N HIS A 136 1.99 -26.10 -0.75
CA HIS A 136 0.89 -26.45 0.16
C HIS A 136 0.19 -25.20 0.72
N LEU A 137 0.96 -24.14 0.99
CA LEU A 137 0.38 -22.86 1.44
C LEU A 137 -0.46 -22.22 0.33
N ALA A 138 0.01 -22.21 -0.91
CA ALA A 138 -0.78 -21.72 -2.04
C ALA A 138 -2.07 -22.54 -2.24
N ARG A 139 -1.97 -23.87 -2.14
CA ARG A 139 -3.13 -24.76 -2.18
C ARG A 139 -4.13 -24.43 -1.07
N HIS A 140 -3.66 -24.23 0.15
CA HIS A 140 -4.52 -23.90 1.29
C HIS A 140 -5.38 -22.67 1.02
N TYR A 141 -4.81 -21.58 0.49
CA TYR A 141 -5.60 -20.39 0.15
C TYR A 141 -6.61 -20.63 -0.97
N TYR A 142 -6.28 -21.46 -1.97
CA TYR A 142 -7.30 -21.84 -2.96
C TYR A 142 -8.42 -22.67 -2.35
N GLU A 143 -8.11 -23.58 -1.44
CA GLU A 143 -9.12 -24.39 -0.74
C GLU A 143 -10.02 -23.52 0.13
N MET A 144 -9.48 -22.51 0.82
CA MET A 144 -10.28 -21.51 1.55
C MET A 144 -11.27 -20.79 0.61
N ALA A 145 -10.79 -20.28 -0.52
CA ALA A 145 -11.64 -19.57 -1.46
C ALA A 145 -12.70 -20.48 -2.10
N ALA A 146 -12.32 -21.73 -2.41
CA ALA A 146 -13.22 -22.72 -2.95
C ALA A 146 -14.31 -23.13 -1.94
N ALA A 147 -13.99 -23.19 -0.65
CA ALA A 147 -14.95 -23.50 0.42
C ALA A 147 -16.05 -22.44 0.53
N GLU A 148 -15.75 -21.18 0.19
CA GLU A 148 -16.74 -20.10 0.10
C GLU A 148 -17.49 -20.05 -1.24
N GLY A 149 -17.25 -21.01 -2.13
CA GLY A 149 -17.89 -21.08 -3.44
C GLY A 149 -17.25 -20.21 -4.51
N TYR A 150 -16.03 -19.70 -4.29
CA TYR A 150 -15.32 -18.91 -5.30
C TYR A 150 -14.79 -19.81 -6.42
N THR A 151 -15.56 -19.92 -7.51
CA THR A 151 -15.30 -20.83 -8.62
C THR A 151 -13.91 -20.72 -9.28
N PRO A 152 -13.25 -19.54 -9.37
CA PRO A 152 -11.89 -19.47 -9.91
C PRO A 152 -10.88 -20.30 -9.11
N ALA A 153 -11.10 -20.49 -7.82
CA ALA A 153 -10.20 -21.27 -6.97
C ALA A 153 -10.23 -22.77 -7.31
N LEU A 154 -11.41 -23.32 -7.65
CA LEU A 154 -11.55 -24.73 -8.06
C LEU A 154 -10.71 -25.04 -9.31
N ALA A 155 -10.70 -24.13 -10.29
CA ALA A 155 -9.88 -24.28 -11.48
C ALA A 155 -8.38 -24.28 -11.15
N LYS A 156 -7.95 -23.47 -10.18
CA LYS A 156 -6.55 -23.40 -9.73
C LYS A 156 -6.12 -24.67 -8.99
N ILE A 157 -6.99 -25.23 -8.15
CA ILE A 157 -6.73 -26.51 -7.46
C ILE A 157 -6.53 -27.63 -8.48
N ALA A 158 -7.43 -27.74 -9.46
CA ALA A 158 -7.32 -28.76 -10.51
C ALA A 158 -6.00 -28.62 -11.30
N MET A 159 -5.57 -27.39 -11.62
CA MET A 159 -4.27 -27.17 -12.27
C MET A 159 -3.09 -27.61 -11.39
N LEU A 160 -3.14 -27.34 -10.09
CA LEU A 160 -2.11 -27.80 -9.14
C LEU A 160 -2.04 -29.32 -9.03
N ASP A 161 -3.18 -30.01 -9.08
CA ASP A 161 -3.25 -31.47 -9.05
C ASP A 161 -2.63 -32.10 -10.31
N VAL A 162 -2.81 -31.47 -11.47
CA VAL A 162 -2.18 -31.92 -12.72
C VAL A 162 -0.66 -31.74 -12.70
N LEU A 163 -0.17 -30.65 -12.10
CA LEU A 163 1.28 -30.37 -12.04
C LEU A 163 2.04 -31.25 -11.04
N ASN A 164 1.34 -31.87 -10.08
CA ASN A 164 1.93 -32.71 -9.04
C ASN A 164 1.89 -34.22 -9.36
N ASN A 165 1.30 -34.62 -10.49
CA ASN A 165 1.26 -36.00 -10.99
C ASN A 165 2.24 -36.19 -12.15
#